data_AF-A0A9P9T7J6-F1
#
_entry.id   AF-A0A9P9T7J6-F1
#
_cell.length_a   1.000
_cell.length_b   1.000
_cell.length_c   1.000
_cell.angle_alpha   90.00
_cell.angle_beta   90.00
_cell.angle_gamma   90.00
#
_symmetry.space_group_name_H-M   'P 1'
#
loop_
_entity.id
_entity.type
_entity.pdbx_description
1 polymer ?
#
loop_
_entity_poly.entity_id
_entity_poly.type
_entity_poly.pdbx_seq_one_letter_code
_entity_poly.pdbx_strand_id
1 'polypeptide(L)'
;MQENLLEDYYTTAVGMPNTYAQISRYVTMLSHKYPNLDYLEIGAGMGGATVPMLQGLKGCEDVHTYPRLKPYTYTDISSYFFQCAAQKFEDFSQFMNFKKLDVEQDPETQDFKPASYDVIVAANVLHATSDMHRTMAHARKL
;
A
#
# COMPACT_ATOMS: atom_id res chain seq x y z
N MET A 1 -6.42 -29.08 -1.27
CA MET A 1 -5.47 -27.94 -1.26
C MET A 1 -6.05 -26.93 -0.30
N GLN A 2 -5.29 -26.49 0.69
CA GLN A 2 -5.74 -25.49 1.65
C GLN A 2 -5.70 -24.14 0.93
N GLU A 3 -6.86 -23.61 0.55
CA GLU A 3 -6.96 -22.27 -0.01
C GLU A 3 -6.40 -21.27 1.03
N ASN A 4 -5.54 -20.35 0.59
CA ASN A 4 -4.96 -19.24 1.39
C ASN A 4 -3.72 -19.50 2.25
N LEU A 5 -3.03 -20.64 2.14
CA LEU A 5 -1.80 -20.90 2.92
C LEU A 5 -0.71 -19.80 2.79
N LEU A 6 -0.60 -19.18 1.61
CA LEU A 6 0.36 -18.10 1.38
C LEU A 6 -0.06 -16.78 2.03
N GLU A 7 -1.36 -16.46 2.05
CA GLU A 7 -1.89 -15.28 2.75
C GLU A 7 -1.73 -15.42 4.26
N ASP A 8 -2.05 -16.61 4.79
CA ASP A 8 -1.86 -16.95 6.20
C ASP A 8 -0.38 -16.81 6.58
N TYR A 9 0.54 -17.25 5.73
CA TYR A 9 1.96 -17.04 5.97
C TYR A 9 2.31 -15.55 6.04
N TYR A 10 1.90 -14.71 5.08
CA TYR A 10 2.24 -13.28 5.12
C TYR A 10 1.57 -12.48 6.25
N THR A 11 0.51 -13.01 6.86
CA THR A 11 -0.17 -12.39 8.01
C THR A 11 0.33 -12.92 9.35
N THR A 12 0.72 -14.19 9.43
CA THR A 12 1.06 -14.89 10.68
C THR A 12 2.54 -15.28 10.80
N ALA A 13 3.34 -15.14 9.74
CA ALA A 13 4.77 -15.44 9.80
C ALA A 13 5.48 -14.61 10.86
N VAL A 14 6.52 -15.21 11.43
CA VAL A 14 7.33 -14.64 12.51
C VAL A 14 7.78 -13.23 12.13
N GLY A 15 7.36 -12.24 12.93
CA GLY A 15 7.70 -10.83 12.75
C GLY A 15 6.63 -9.97 12.07
N MET A 16 5.74 -10.54 11.25
CA MET A 16 4.72 -9.77 10.52
C MET A 16 3.71 -9.05 11.42
N PRO A 17 3.17 -9.67 12.48
CA PRO A 17 2.27 -8.96 13.40
C PRO A 17 2.91 -7.73 14.04
N ASN A 18 4.21 -7.81 14.38
CA ASN A 18 4.95 -6.70 14.97
C ASN A 18 5.21 -5.60 13.93
N THR A 19 5.63 -5.98 12.72
CA THR A 19 5.90 -5.03 11.62
C THR A 19 4.62 -4.27 11.24
N TYR A 20 3.50 -4.96 11.09
CA TYR A 20 2.22 -4.34 10.75
C TYR A 20 1.68 -3.45 11.86
N ALA A 21 1.83 -3.82 13.13
CA ALA A 21 1.51 -2.94 14.25
C ALA A 21 2.37 -1.67 14.25
N GLN A 22 3.66 -1.77 13.92
CA GLN A 22 4.55 -0.62 13.81
C GLN A 22 4.17 0.30 12.65
N ILE A 23 3.86 -0.26 11.47
CA ILE A 23 3.40 0.49 10.30
C ILE A 23 2.11 1.24 10.63
N SER A 24 1.12 0.56 11.22
CA SER A 24 -0.16 1.17 11.61
C SER A 24 0.05 2.34 12.59
N ARG A 25 0.91 2.15 13.60
CA ARG A 25 1.24 3.21 14.56
C ARG A 25 1.96 4.38 13.89
N TYR A 26 2.90 4.11 13.00
CA TYR A 26 3.63 5.15 12.27
C TYR A 26 2.69 5.97 11.39
N VAL A 27 1.87 5.32 10.57
CA VAL A 27 0.95 6.01 9.65
C VAL A 27 -0.14 6.78 10.42
N THR A 28 -0.57 6.27 11.58
CA THR A 28 -1.46 7.01 12.48
C THR A 28 -0.82 8.34 12.89
N MET A 29 0.42 8.33 13.40
CA MET A 29 1.12 9.56 13.79
C MET A 29 1.39 10.49 12.60
N LEU A 30 1.77 9.92 11.44
CA LEU A 30 2.03 10.68 10.23
C LEU A 30 0.78 11.41 9.73
N SER A 31 -0.36 10.71 9.67
CA SER A 31 -1.64 11.28 9.24
C SER A 31 -2.20 12.31 10.22
N HIS A 32 -1.89 12.20 11.51
CA HIS A 32 -2.19 13.24 12.49
C HIS A 32 -1.43 14.54 12.20
N LYS A 33 -0.16 14.45 11.77
CA LYS A 33 0.66 15.62 11.44
C LYS A 33 0.33 16.19 10.05
N TYR A 34 0.11 15.32 9.09
CA TYR A 34 -0.17 15.66 7.69
C TYR A 34 -1.39 14.85 7.21
N PRO A 35 -2.62 15.37 7.35
CA PRO A 35 -3.84 14.59 7.09
C PRO A 35 -4.20 14.43 5.62
N ASN A 36 -3.48 15.08 4.71
CA ASN A 36 -3.82 15.14 3.27
C ASN A 36 -2.68 14.62 2.38
N LEU A 37 -1.96 13.59 2.84
CA LEU A 37 -0.91 12.97 2.05
C LEU A 37 -1.49 12.04 0.98
N ASP A 38 -0.84 12.01 -0.19
CA ASP A 38 -1.08 11.08 -1.29
C ASP A 38 -0.20 9.84 -1.12
N TYR A 39 -0.82 8.65 -1.11
CA TYR A 39 -0.14 7.38 -0.86
C TYR A 39 -0.10 6.52 -2.12
N LEU A 40 1.00 5.78 -2.32
CA LEU A 40 1.09 4.69 -3.29
C LEU A 40 1.70 3.46 -2.63
N GLU A 41 1.07 2.31 -2.79
CA GLU A 41 1.59 1.02 -2.35
C GLU A 41 2.06 0.20 -3.55
N ILE A 42 3.34 -0.18 -3.54
CA ILE A 42 3.99 -1.04 -4.54
C ILE A 42 3.83 -2.50 -4.10
N GLY A 43 3.35 -3.35 -5.00
CA GLY A 43 3.24 -4.80 -4.75
C GLY A 43 2.29 -5.12 -3.61
N ALA A 44 1.14 -4.46 -3.58
CA ALA A 44 0.17 -4.62 -2.51
C ALA A 44 -0.41 -6.05 -2.44
N GLY A 45 -0.37 -6.81 -3.54
CA GLY A 45 -0.75 -8.22 -3.57
C GLY A 45 -2.20 -8.45 -3.14
N MET A 46 -2.40 -9.22 -2.06
CA MET A 46 -3.71 -9.47 -1.43
C MET A 46 -4.08 -8.44 -0.34
N GLY A 47 -3.28 -7.38 -0.21
CA GLY A 47 -3.52 -6.26 0.69
C GLY A 47 -3.09 -6.52 2.13
N GLY A 48 -2.08 -7.39 2.35
CA GLY A 48 -1.59 -7.73 3.68
C GLY A 48 -1.05 -6.52 4.45
N ALA A 49 -0.29 -5.65 3.78
CA ALA A 49 0.18 -4.39 4.35
C ALA A 49 -0.83 -3.24 4.20
N THR A 50 -1.72 -3.31 3.20
CA THR A 50 -2.82 -2.36 3.03
C THR A 50 -3.77 -2.35 4.23
N VAL A 51 -4.09 -3.51 4.83
CA VAL A 51 -4.96 -3.60 6.01
C VAL A 51 -4.46 -2.72 7.18
N PRO A 52 -3.24 -2.91 7.73
CA PRO A 52 -2.75 -2.08 8.83
C PRO A 52 -2.52 -0.62 8.44
N MET A 53 -2.21 -0.35 7.17
CA MET A 53 -2.13 1.02 6.63
C MET A 53 -3.47 1.74 6.72
N LEU A 54 -4.52 1.17 6.14
CA LEU A 54 -5.86 1.77 6.16
C LEU A 54 -6.44 1.85 7.57
N GLN A 55 -6.16 0.88 8.44
CA GLN A 55 -6.51 0.95 9.87
C GLN A 55 -5.91 2.18 10.56
N GLY A 56 -4.63 2.47 10.32
CA GLY A 56 -3.99 3.66 10.89
C GLY A 56 -4.47 4.98 10.27
N LEU A 57 -4.91 4.95 9.00
CA LEU A 57 -5.41 6.10 8.26
C LEU A 57 -6.89 6.42 8.55
N LYS A 58 -7.68 5.45 9.03
CA LYS A 58 -9.10 5.62 9.38
C LYS A 58 -9.35 6.70 10.44
N GLY A 59 -8.34 6.97 11.28
CA GLY A 59 -8.46 7.90 12.40
C GLY A 59 -9.04 7.28 13.67
N CYS A 60 -9.23 8.10 14.70
CA CYS A 60 -9.79 7.66 15.99
C CYS A 60 -11.32 7.80 15.96
N GLU A 61 -12.03 6.83 16.52
CA GLU A 61 -13.50 6.73 16.47
C GLU A 61 -14.23 7.92 17.14
N ASP A 62 -13.57 8.63 18.06
CA ASP A 62 -14.22 9.63 18.92
C ASP A 62 -14.36 11.04 18.33
N VAL A 63 -13.75 11.34 17.17
CA VAL A 63 -13.77 12.69 16.57
C VAL A 63 -13.88 12.58 15.06
N HIS A 64 -15.04 12.93 14.49
CA HIS A 64 -15.34 13.04 13.05
C HIS A 64 -14.49 12.12 12.14
N THR A 65 -15.02 10.91 11.93
CA THR A 65 -14.44 9.79 11.17
C THR A 65 -14.36 10.08 9.68
N TYR A 66 -13.44 10.96 9.29
CA TYR A 66 -12.97 11.04 7.91
C TYR A 66 -11.57 10.46 7.84
N PRO A 67 -11.32 9.48 6.93
CA PRO A 67 -9.98 8.99 6.69
C PRO A 67 -9.01 10.14 6.42
N ARG A 68 -7.86 10.13 7.11
CA ARG A 68 -6.85 11.20 7.04
C ARG A 68 -5.86 10.94 5.91
N LEU A 69 -6.38 10.94 4.69
CA LEU A 69 -5.63 10.76 3.46
C LEU A 69 -6.37 11.41 2.28
N LYS A 70 -5.63 11.66 1.20
CA LYS A 70 -6.17 11.92 -0.14
C LYS A 70 -6.45 10.56 -0.84
N PRO A 71 -6.08 10.29 -2.11
CA PRO A 71 -6.09 8.91 -2.60
C PRO A 71 -4.96 8.01 -2.08
N TYR A 72 -5.32 6.75 -1.87
CA TYR A 72 -4.43 5.61 -1.70
C TYR A 72 -4.37 4.81 -3.00
N THR A 73 -3.22 4.87 -3.68
CA THR A 73 -3.03 4.17 -4.96
C THR A 73 -2.48 2.77 -4.71
N TYR A 74 -3.37 1.79 -4.81
CA TYR A 74 -3.08 0.38 -4.70
C TYR A 74 -2.49 -0.14 -6.01
N THR A 75 -1.24 -0.59 -5.97
CA THR A 75 -0.56 -1.10 -7.17
C THR A 75 0.03 -2.49 -6.99
N ASP A 76 0.07 -3.20 -8.10
CA ASP A 76 0.72 -4.50 -8.22
C ASP A 76 1.14 -4.72 -9.68
N ILE A 77 2.12 -5.60 -9.92
CA ILE A 77 2.53 -5.99 -11.27
C ILE A 77 1.40 -6.72 -12.01
N SER A 78 0.49 -7.36 -11.27
CA SER A 78 -0.68 -8.08 -11.78
C SER A 78 -1.99 -7.47 -11.26
N SER A 79 -2.97 -7.30 -12.15
CA SER A 79 -4.32 -6.89 -11.76
C SER A 79 -5.15 -8.02 -11.13
N TYR A 80 -4.59 -9.22 -11.00
CA TYR A 80 -5.28 -10.42 -10.52
C TYR A 80 -5.99 -10.21 -9.17
N PHE A 81 -5.36 -9.45 -8.27
CA PHE A 81 -5.89 -9.22 -6.93
C PHE A 81 -6.84 -8.02 -6.81
N PHE A 82 -6.98 -7.18 -7.85
CA PHE A 82 -7.67 -5.90 -7.72
C PHE A 82 -9.16 -6.07 -7.42
N GLN A 83 -9.83 -7.05 -8.02
CA GLN A 83 -11.25 -7.28 -7.77
C GLN A 83 -11.49 -7.71 -6.31
N CYS A 84 -10.68 -8.65 -5.81
CA CYS A 84 -10.77 -9.11 -4.42
C CYS A 84 -10.41 -7.99 -3.45
N ALA A 85 -9.36 -7.21 -3.74
CA ALA A 85 -8.97 -6.05 -2.94
C ALA A 85 -10.05 -4.97 -2.89
N ALA A 86 -10.70 -4.66 -4.03
CA ALA A 86 -11.79 -3.69 -4.08
C ALA A 86 -12.99 -4.10 -3.20
N GLN A 87 -13.29 -5.40 -3.15
CA GLN A 87 -14.31 -5.93 -2.22
C GLN A 87 -13.83 -5.87 -0.77
N LYS A 88 -12.57 -6.26 -0.50
CA LYS A 88 -11.97 -6.26 0.85
C LYS A 88 -11.88 -4.86 1.45
N PHE A 89 -11.73 -3.83 0.62
CA PHE A 89 -11.54 -2.44 1.04
C PHE A 89 -12.70 -1.52 0.62
N GLU A 90 -13.92 -2.06 0.49
CA GLU A 90 -15.11 -1.31 0.06
C GLU A 90 -15.38 -0.07 0.91
N ASP A 91 -15.13 -0.14 2.23
CA ASP A 91 -15.23 0.99 3.18
C ASP A 91 -14.35 2.20 2.79
N PHE A 92 -13.27 1.96 2.04
CA PHE A 92 -12.32 2.97 1.56
C PHE A 92 -12.44 3.24 0.06
N SER A 93 -13.45 2.70 -0.62
CA SER A 93 -13.62 2.78 -2.08
C SER A 93 -13.49 4.20 -2.65
N GLN A 94 -14.03 5.20 -1.96
CA GLN A 94 -13.94 6.62 -2.38
C GLN A 94 -12.51 7.21 -2.31
N PHE A 95 -11.61 6.57 -1.57
CA PHE A 95 -10.22 6.97 -1.38
C PHE A 95 -9.23 6.05 -2.08
N MET A 96 -9.67 4.98 -2.74
CA MET A 96 -8.77 3.99 -3.33
C MET A 96 -8.76 4.04 -4.85
N ASN A 97 -7.55 4.07 -5.40
CA ASN A 97 -7.30 3.91 -6.83
C ASN A 97 -6.53 2.62 -7.06
N PHE A 98 -6.95 1.82 -8.03
CA PHE A 98 -6.24 0.59 -8.41
C PHE A 98 -5.54 0.80 -9.74
N LYS A 99 -4.24 0.52 -9.78
CA LYS A 99 -3.46 0.69 -11.01
C LYS A 99 -2.30 -0.28 -11.06
N LYS A 100 -2.03 -0.85 -12.24
CA LYS A 100 -0.86 -1.71 -12.43
C LYS A 100 0.42 -0.89 -12.32
N LEU A 101 1.42 -1.45 -11.65
CA LEU A 101 2.78 -0.90 -11.61
C LEU A 101 3.78 -2.04 -11.60
N ASP A 102 4.63 -2.07 -12.62
CA ASP A 102 5.90 -2.78 -12.59
C ASP A 102 7.01 -1.78 -12.20
N VAL A 103 7.50 -1.87 -10.96
CA VAL A 103 8.55 -0.97 -10.45
C VAL A 103 9.90 -1.18 -11.14
N GLU A 104 10.08 -2.28 -11.88
CA GLU A 104 11.29 -2.49 -12.69
C GLU A 104 11.30 -1.66 -13.97
N GLN A 105 10.15 -1.17 -14.41
CA GLN A 105 9.99 -0.29 -15.56
C GLN A 105 9.82 1.16 -15.10
N ASP A 106 10.11 2.10 -15.99
CA ASP A 106 9.94 3.53 -15.70
C ASP A 106 8.47 3.82 -15.33
N PRO A 107 8.18 4.43 -14.18
CA PRO A 107 6.81 4.76 -13.81
C PRO A 107 6.13 5.73 -14.78
N GLU A 108 6.90 6.61 -15.42
CA GLU A 108 6.38 7.60 -16.37
C GLU A 108 5.76 6.95 -17.60
N THR A 109 6.35 5.84 -18.08
CA THR A 109 5.82 5.08 -19.23
C THR A 109 4.59 4.25 -18.87
N GLN A 110 4.26 4.18 -17.57
CA GLN A 110 3.09 3.50 -17.02
C GLN A 110 2.03 4.51 -16.54
N ASP A 111 2.05 5.74 -17.07
CA ASP A 111 1.14 6.85 -16.77
C ASP A 111 1.18 7.33 -15.31
N PHE A 112 2.27 7.09 -14.58
CA PHE A 112 2.46 7.69 -13.26
C PHE A 112 3.12 9.05 -13.40
N LYS A 113 2.51 10.06 -12.76
CA LYS A 113 3.08 11.39 -12.73
C LYS A 113 4.29 11.39 -11.78
N PRO A 114 5.46 11.92 -12.19
CA PRO A 114 6.60 12.04 -11.29
C PRO A 114 6.33 12.92 -10.08
N ALA A 115 6.94 12.55 -8.94
CA ALA A 115 6.91 13.28 -7.68
C ALA A 115 5.48 13.71 -7.30
N SER A 116 4.53 12.78 -7.44
CA SER A 116 3.11 13.05 -7.21
C SER A 116 2.57 12.38 -5.94
N TYR A 117 3.34 11.46 -5.34
CA TYR A 117 3.00 10.84 -4.07
C TYR A 117 3.90 11.36 -2.95
N ASP A 118 3.31 11.52 -1.77
CA ASP A 118 4.05 11.93 -0.58
C ASP A 118 4.64 10.72 0.15
N VAL A 119 3.97 9.57 0.07
CA VAL A 119 4.36 8.33 0.76
C VAL A 119 4.29 7.14 -0.19
N ILE A 120 5.44 6.47 -0.35
CA ILE A 120 5.55 5.18 -1.02
C ILE A 120 5.64 4.07 0.02
N VAL A 121 4.78 3.07 -0.10
CA VAL A 121 4.76 1.87 0.74
C VAL A 121 5.21 0.70 -0.11
N ALA A 122 6.17 -0.08 0.38
CA ALA A 122 6.68 -1.26 -0.31
C ALA A 122 6.94 -2.38 0.70
N ALA A 123 5.94 -3.22 0.92
CA ALA A 123 6.02 -4.30 1.90
C ALA A 123 6.41 -5.62 1.20
N ASN A 124 7.61 -6.12 1.46
CA ASN A 124 8.10 -7.40 0.93
C ASN A 124 8.04 -7.52 -0.61
N VAL A 125 8.20 -6.41 -1.35
CA VAL A 125 8.18 -6.42 -2.82
C VAL A 125 9.54 -6.11 -3.47
N LEU A 126 10.30 -5.16 -2.93
CA LEU A 126 11.47 -4.62 -3.65
C LEU A 126 12.58 -5.66 -3.85
N HIS A 127 12.70 -6.62 -2.93
CA HIS A 127 13.69 -7.70 -3.02
C HIS A 127 13.41 -8.70 -4.15
N ALA A 128 12.19 -8.71 -4.71
CA ALA A 128 11.81 -9.59 -5.81
C ALA A 128 12.18 -9.02 -7.20
N THR A 129 12.82 -7.85 -7.24
CA THR A 129 13.23 -7.17 -8.48
C THR A 129 14.63 -7.56 -8.91
N SER A 130 14.91 -7.47 -10.22
CA SER A 130 16.21 -7.86 -10.78
C SER A 130 17.35 -6.88 -10.48
N ASP A 131 17.05 -5.59 -10.25
CA ASP A 131 18.03 -4.54 -10.00
C ASP A 131 17.49 -3.55 -8.95
N MET A 132 18.02 -3.66 -7.72
CA MET A 132 17.63 -2.81 -6.60
C MET A 132 17.95 -1.32 -6.82
N HIS A 133 19.04 -0.99 -7.52
CA HIS A 133 19.39 0.40 -7.78
C HIS A 133 18.37 1.05 -8.71
N ARG A 134 18.00 0.34 -9.80
CA ARG A 134 16.97 0.78 -10.73
C ARG A 134 15.61 0.88 -10.03
N THR A 135 15.22 -0.13 -9.27
CA THR A 135 13.97 -0.15 -8.52
C THR A 135 13.85 1.02 -7.54
N MET A 136 14.91 1.34 -6.79
CA MET A 136 14.91 2.49 -5.89
C MET A 136 14.88 3.83 -6.64
N ALA A 137 15.53 3.92 -7.80
CA ALA A 137 15.45 5.11 -8.66
C ALA A 137 14.04 5.35 -9.18
N HIS A 138 13.34 4.28 -9.61
CA HIS A 138 11.94 4.36 -10.04
C HIS A 138 11.00 4.68 -8.88
N ALA A 139 11.18 4.04 -7.72
CA ALA A 139 10.41 4.37 -6.52
C ALA A 139 10.60 5.84 -6.10
N ARG A 140 11.79 6.40 -6.30
CA ARG A 140 12.07 7.82 -6.03
C ARG A 140 11.45 8.78 -7.05
N LYS A 141 11.16 8.32 -8.28
CA LYS A 141 10.48 9.12 -9.29
C LYS A 141 9.00 9.28 -9.01
N LEU A 142 8.36 8.32 -8.32
CA LEU A 142 6.94 8.36 -7.95
C LEU A 142 6.66 9.54 -7.01
#